data_AF-A0A4C1Y416-F1
#
_entry.id   AF-A0A4C1Y416-F1
#
_cell.length_a   1.000
_cell.length_b   1.000
_cell.length_c   1.000
_cell.angle_alpha   90.00
_cell.angle_beta   90.00
_cell.angle_gamma   90.00
#
_symmetry.space_group_name_H-M   'P 1'
#
loop_
_entity.id
_entity.type
_entity.pdbx_description
1 polymer ?
#
loop_
_entity_poly.entity_id
_entity_poly.type
_entity_poly.pdbx_seq_one_letter_code
_entity_poly.pdbx_strand_id
1 'polypeptide(L)'
;MALLRRPFVNDNTSEPGIERQLIEEMFKHFRFKLNYELFNNGRGERNGFGKWTGALKYIHTRQRHLLFGGIFPDNEVHEDFESTSPYLRDSYTWVVPRAKQLDPWLSLLAKLIDVLTNPFYQSQIHNVDEMVQSGLRWGGLEEVFDLYENSSEPVDQIIKEGWIFIEDMERALVDVTVHRNFFDALQPFNSVSFIVTYAAT
;
A
#
# COMPACT_ATOMS: atom_id res chain seq x y z
N MET A 1 14.07 4.40 13.46
CA MET A 1 13.34 3.11 13.42
C MET A 1 12.93 2.91 11.98
N ALA A 2 13.03 1.67 11.49
CA ALA A 2 12.77 1.34 10.09
C ALA A 2 11.64 0.31 10.03
N LEU A 3 10.51 0.65 9.41
CA LEU A 3 9.41 -0.29 9.19
C LEU A 3 9.82 -1.29 8.13
N LEU A 4 9.70 -2.59 8.41
CA LEU A 4 9.96 -3.63 7.43
C LEU A 4 8.85 -3.63 6.39
N ARG A 5 9.11 -3.01 5.23
CA ARG A 5 8.12 -2.82 4.18
C ARG A 5 8.81 -2.81 2.82
N ARG A 6 8.70 -3.89 2.08
CA ARG A 6 9.29 -3.99 0.74
C ARG A 6 8.51 -3.14 -0.26
N PRO A 7 9.16 -2.45 -1.22
CA PRO A 7 10.61 -2.40 -1.47
C PRO A 7 11.37 -1.29 -0.73
N PHE A 8 10.75 -0.59 0.23
CA PHE A 8 11.33 0.56 0.94
C PHE A 8 12.45 0.16 1.88
N VAL A 9 12.17 -0.84 2.71
CA VAL A 9 13.09 -1.36 3.72
C VAL A 9 12.96 -2.86 3.71
N ASN A 10 14.07 -3.53 3.46
CA ASN A 10 14.16 -4.97 3.47
C ASN A 10 14.91 -5.46 4.71
N ASP A 11 14.67 -6.71 5.07
CA ASP A 11 15.40 -7.45 6.09
C ASP A 11 16.81 -7.83 5.62
N ASN A 12 16.96 -8.09 4.32
CA ASN A 12 18.24 -8.44 3.72
C ASN A 12 19.18 -7.22 3.65
N THR A 13 20.38 -7.37 4.22
CA THR A 13 21.42 -6.33 4.21
C THR A 13 22.10 -6.13 2.86
N SER A 14 22.13 -7.14 1.98
CA SER A 14 22.69 -6.99 0.63
C SER A 14 21.78 -6.20 -0.29
N GLU A 15 20.48 -6.17 0.00
CA GLU A 15 19.45 -5.48 -0.76
C GLU A 15 18.61 -4.62 0.19
N PRO A 16 19.18 -3.51 0.71
CA PRO A 16 18.62 -2.75 1.83
C PRO A 16 17.23 -2.14 1.61
N GLY A 17 16.76 -2.04 0.37
CA GLY A 17 15.54 -1.31 0.00
C GLY A 17 15.84 0.14 -0.38
N ILE A 18 14.88 0.79 -1.06
CA ILE A 18 15.09 2.12 -1.66
C ILE A 18 15.22 3.22 -0.61
N GLU A 19 14.44 3.16 0.46
CA GLU A 19 14.37 4.21 1.48
C GLU A 19 15.56 4.13 2.45
N ARG A 20 16.01 2.91 2.74
CA ARG A 20 17.25 2.69 3.48
C ARG A 20 18.47 3.26 2.73
N GLN A 21 18.55 3.06 1.41
CA GLN A 21 19.63 3.67 0.61
C GLN A 21 19.54 5.19 0.61
N LEU A 22 18.34 5.74 0.40
CA LEU A 22 18.11 7.18 0.41
C LEU A 22 18.53 7.82 1.75
N ILE A 23 18.12 7.24 2.87
CA ILE A 23 18.39 7.79 4.19
C ILE A 23 19.87 7.64 4.58
N GLU A 24 20.51 6.53 4.21
CA GLU A 24 21.94 6.33 4.44
C GLU A 24 22.78 7.35 3.65
N GLU A 25 22.45 7.61 2.37
CA GLU A 25 23.12 8.65 1.57
C GLU A 25 22.88 10.06 2.10
N MET A 26 21.64 10.38 2.48
CA MET A 26 21.30 11.68 3.06
C MET A 26 22.07 11.92 4.37
N PHE A 27 22.08 10.95 5.29
CA PHE A 27 22.77 11.11 6.58
C PHE A 27 24.29 11.13 6.44
N LYS A 28 24.87 10.44 5.43
CA LYS A 28 26.28 10.59 5.07
C LYS A 28 26.62 12.03 4.68
N HIS A 29 25.77 12.68 3.87
CA HIS A 29 25.97 14.07 3.47
C HIS A 29 26.00 15.03 4.67
N PHE A 30 25.12 14.82 5.65
CA PHE A 30 25.04 15.62 6.87
C PHE A 30 26.00 15.17 7.99
N ARG A 31 26.85 14.17 7.75
CA ARG A 31 27.80 13.59 8.72
C ARG A 31 27.16 13.07 10.01
N PHE A 32 25.93 12.58 9.92
CA PHE A 32 25.27 11.90 11.03
C PHE A 32 25.52 10.39 10.97
N LYS A 33 25.69 9.77 12.14
CA LYS A 33 25.73 8.31 12.26
C LYS A 33 24.31 7.79 12.46
N LEU A 34 23.84 7.00 11.51
CA LEU A 34 22.52 6.40 11.56
C LEU A 34 22.56 5.07 12.34
N ASN A 35 21.74 4.97 13.38
CA ASN A 35 21.46 3.71 14.07
C ASN A 35 19.95 3.47 14.03
N TYR A 36 19.52 2.38 13.40
CA TYR A 36 18.11 2.01 13.33
C TYR A 36 17.93 0.52 13.62
N GLU A 37 16.70 0.19 14.00
CA GLU A 37 16.22 -1.16 14.23
C GLU A 37 15.08 -1.40 13.26
N LEU A 38 15.01 -2.62 12.72
CA LEU A 38 13.91 -3.10 11.90
C LEU A 38 12.69 -3.38 12.80
N PHE A 39 11.52 -2.95 12.35
CA PHE A 39 10.27 -3.08 13.09
C PHE A 39 9.19 -3.66 12.18
N ASN A 40 8.54 -4.74 12.61
CA ASN A 40 7.61 -5.53 11.79
C ASN A 40 6.13 -5.44 12.25
N ASN A 41 5.80 -4.57 13.20
CA ASN A 41 4.43 -4.49 13.75
C ASN A 41 3.64 -3.29 13.20
N GLY A 42 3.89 -2.93 11.93
CA GLY A 42 3.20 -1.82 11.24
C GLY A 42 3.53 -0.42 11.74
N ARG A 43 2.92 0.59 11.09
CA ARG A 43 3.00 2.01 11.47
C ARG A 43 2.36 2.24 12.85
N GLY A 44 1.16 1.71 13.04
CA GLY A 44 0.32 1.88 14.21
C GLY A 44 -0.72 2.98 14.05
N GLU A 45 -1.81 2.85 14.79
CA GLU A 45 -2.95 3.76 14.81
C GLU A 45 -3.15 4.40 16.19
N ARG A 46 -3.87 5.52 16.22
CA ARG A 46 -4.35 6.11 17.46
C ARG A 46 -5.63 5.40 17.88
N ASN A 47 -5.65 4.91 19.11
CA ASN A 47 -6.88 4.30 19.65
C ASN A 47 -7.86 5.37 20.14
N GLY A 48 -9.10 4.95 20.45
CA GLY A 48 -10.13 5.83 21.02
C GLY A 48 -9.81 6.45 22.40
N PHE A 49 -8.67 6.09 23.01
CA PHE A 49 -8.14 6.75 24.21
C PHE A 49 -7.02 7.75 23.89
N GLY A 50 -6.81 8.08 22.61
CA GLY A 50 -5.79 9.01 22.13
C GLY A 50 -4.36 8.47 22.21
N LYS A 51 -4.16 7.16 22.42
CA LYS A 51 -2.81 6.55 22.52
C LYS A 51 -2.42 5.89 21.21
N TRP A 52 -1.23 6.24 20.73
CA TRP A 52 -0.60 5.63 19.57
C TRP A 52 -0.11 4.20 19.83
N THR A 53 -0.26 3.35 18.82
CA THR A 53 0.24 1.96 18.77
C THR A 53 1.36 1.82 17.74
N GLY A 54 1.80 0.59 17.43
CA GLY A 54 2.84 0.31 16.43
C GLY A 54 4.15 1.07 16.63
N ALA A 55 4.78 1.47 15.53
CA ALA A 55 6.00 2.26 15.53
C ALA A 55 5.79 3.71 15.99
N LEU A 56 4.63 4.31 15.67
CA LEU A 56 4.28 5.68 16.07
C LEU A 56 4.28 5.86 17.59
N LYS A 57 3.91 4.82 18.35
CA LYS A 57 4.05 4.82 19.83
C LYS A 57 5.47 5.18 20.29
N TYR A 58 6.50 4.63 19.66
CA TYR A 58 7.90 4.83 20.05
C TYR A 58 8.42 6.22 19.66
N ILE A 59 7.88 6.76 18.58
CA ILE A 59 8.15 8.14 18.13
C ILE A 59 7.46 9.13 19.08
N HIS A 60 6.18 8.91 19.39
CA HIS A 60 5.38 9.74 20.30
C HIS A 60 5.97 9.78 21.71
N THR A 61 6.44 8.64 22.21
CA THR A 61 7.11 8.54 23.53
C THR A 61 8.58 8.97 23.51
N ARG A 62 9.07 9.52 22.38
CA ARG A 62 10.45 10.00 22.18
C ARG A 62 11.53 8.95 22.43
N GLN A 63 11.20 7.67 22.29
CA GLN A 63 12.18 6.59 22.36
C GLN A 63 12.98 6.45 21.06
N ARG A 64 12.46 7.01 19.96
CA ARG A 64 13.09 7.04 18.64
C ARG A 64 12.89 8.43 18.02
N HIS A 65 13.82 8.87 17.18
CA HIS A 65 13.84 10.23 16.60
C HIS A 65 13.28 10.31 15.18
N LEU A 66 13.32 9.18 14.46
CA LEU A 66 13.03 9.12 13.04
C LEU A 66 12.33 7.80 12.75
N LEU A 67 11.27 7.87 11.95
CA LEU A 67 10.57 6.71 11.43
C LEU A 67 10.52 6.79 9.89
N PHE A 68 10.87 5.69 9.26
CA PHE A 68 10.96 5.54 7.81
C PHE A 68 10.56 4.11 7.42
N GLY A 69 10.10 3.89 6.19
CA GLY A 69 9.70 2.58 5.65
C GLY A 69 8.32 2.59 4.98
N GLY A 70 8.13 3.46 3.98
CA GLY A 70 6.90 3.54 3.18
C GLY A 70 5.74 4.14 3.96
N ILE A 71 5.97 5.28 4.62
CA ILE A 71 4.98 5.89 5.52
C ILE A 71 4.15 6.94 4.80
N PHE A 72 2.85 6.84 5.03
CA PHE A 72 1.85 7.78 4.56
C PHE A 72 1.22 8.45 5.77
N PRO A 73 1.64 9.67 6.10
CA PRO A 73 0.96 10.44 7.14
C PRO A 73 -0.40 10.89 6.61
N ASP A 74 -1.47 10.45 7.28
CA ASP A 74 -2.82 10.99 7.10
C ASP A 74 -3.02 12.22 8.00
N ASN A 75 -4.23 12.78 7.98
CA ASN A 75 -4.55 13.96 8.77
C ASN A 75 -4.33 13.75 10.28
N GLU A 76 -4.63 12.57 10.83
CA GLU A 76 -4.47 12.30 12.25
C GLU A 76 -2.99 12.24 12.65
N VAL A 77 -2.17 11.59 11.82
CA VAL A 77 -0.72 11.56 12.03
C VAL A 77 -0.14 12.98 12.03
N HIS A 78 -0.65 13.88 11.19
CA HIS A 78 -0.21 15.27 11.15
C HIS A 78 -0.61 16.11 12.38
N GLU A 79 -1.55 15.65 13.22
CA GLU A 79 -1.91 16.35 14.46
C GLU A 79 -0.80 16.24 15.52
N ASP A 80 -0.20 15.06 15.64
CA ASP A 80 0.74 14.72 16.71
C ASP A 80 2.21 14.60 16.22
N PHE A 81 2.44 14.52 14.91
CA PHE A 81 3.78 14.32 14.32
C PHE A 81 4.11 15.27 13.17
N GLU A 82 5.38 15.58 13.03
CA GLU A 82 5.91 16.24 11.84
C GLU A 82 6.42 15.22 10.83
N SER A 83 6.17 15.51 9.56
CA SER A 83 6.68 14.72 8.44
C SER A 83 7.41 15.58 7.44
N THR A 84 8.37 14.97 6.73
CA THR A 84 9.07 15.65 5.65
C THR A 84 8.13 15.94 4.49
N SER A 85 8.55 16.80 3.56
CA SER A 85 7.90 16.82 2.26
C SER A 85 7.96 15.42 1.63
N PRO A 86 6.87 14.96 1.00
CA PRO A 86 6.85 13.65 0.39
C PRO A 86 7.83 13.57 -0.78
N TYR A 87 8.67 12.55 -0.75
CA TYR A 87 9.68 12.30 -1.79
C TYR A 87 9.18 11.33 -2.88
N LEU A 88 8.05 10.65 -2.63
CA LEU A 88 7.34 9.84 -3.61
C LEU A 88 5.85 10.19 -3.53
N ARG A 89 5.25 10.53 -4.68
CA ARG A 89 3.83 10.81 -4.85
C ARG A 89 3.30 9.99 -6.00
N ASP A 90 2.31 9.17 -5.73
CA ASP A 90 1.64 8.30 -6.71
C ASP A 90 0.13 8.35 -6.47
N SER A 91 -0.68 7.93 -7.42
CA SER A 91 -2.15 7.93 -7.28
C SER A 91 -2.64 6.58 -6.78
N TYR A 92 -3.64 6.55 -5.89
CA TYR A 92 -4.35 5.30 -5.56
C TYR A 92 -4.77 4.50 -6.79
N THR A 93 -4.44 3.21 -6.80
CA THR A 93 -4.69 2.32 -7.92
C THR A 93 -5.14 0.99 -7.39
N TRP A 94 -6.01 0.35 -8.16
CA TRP A 94 -6.41 -1.01 -7.88
C TRP A 94 -5.65 -1.96 -8.78
N VAL A 95 -5.36 -3.16 -8.26
CA VAL A 95 -4.75 -4.21 -9.05
C VAL A 95 -5.70 -5.38 -9.22
N VAL A 96 -6.03 -5.60 -10.49
CA VAL A 96 -6.97 -6.61 -10.96
C VAL A 96 -6.22 -7.76 -11.62
N PRO A 97 -6.77 -8.99 -11.54
CA PRO A 97 -6.34 -10.06 -12.42
C PRO A 97 -6.52 -9.62 -13.88
N ARG A 98 -5.52 -9.91 -14.72
CA ARG A 98 -5.64 -9.70 -16.17
C ARG A 98 -6.76 -10.57 -16.72
N ALA A 99 -7.58 -10.04 -17.62
CA ALA A 99 -8.64 -10.77 -18.28
C ALA A 99 -8.16 -12.14 -18.82
N LYS A 100 -8.97 -13.18 -18.63
CA LYS A 100 -8.62 -14.53 -19.09
C LYS A 100 -8.79 -14.61 -20.61
N GLN A 101 -7.94 -15.37 -21.27
CA GLN A 101 -8.19 -15.74 -22.66
C GLN A 101 -9.49 -16.54 -22.74
N LEU A 102 -10.35 -16.22 -23.71
CA LEU A 102 -11.57 -16.95 -23.99
C LEU A 102 -11.26 -18.36 -24.46
N ASP A 103 -12.17 -19.29 -24.20
CA ASP A 103 -12.01 -20.65 -24.68
C ASP A 103 -11.90 -20.65 -26.22
N PRO A 104 -11.00 -21.46 -26.81
CA PRO A 104 -10.76 -21.44 -28.25
C PRO A 104 -12.02 -21.69 -29.10
N TRP A 105 -12.98 -22.47 -28.59
CA TRP A 105 -14.22 -22.77 -29.31
C TRP A 105 -15.22 -21.59 -29.32
N LEU A 106 -15.31 -20.83 -28.23
CA LEU A 106 -16.07 -19.57 -28.16
C LEU A 106 -15.44 -18.51 -29.07
N SER A 107 -14.10 -18.49 -29.11
CA SER A 107 -13.32 -17.65 -30.01
C SER A 107 -13.58 -17.98 -31.48
N LEU A 108 -13.80 -19.26 -31.81
CA LEU A 108 -14.13 -19.71 -33.17
C LEU A 108 -15.49 -19.18 -33.65
N LEU A 109 -16.48 -19.07 -32.74
CA LEU A 109 -17.81 -18.54 -33.02
C LEU A 109 -17.81 -17.01 -33.21
N ALA A 110 -16.85 -16.30 -32.62
CA ALA A 110 -16.77 -14.84 -32.66
C ALA A 110 -16.22 -14.22 -33.98
N LYS A 111 -16.02 -15.04 -35.03
CA LYS A 111 -15.64 -14.75 -36.43
C LYS A 111 -14.16 -14.94 -36.79
N LEU A 112 -13.97 -15.80 -37.79
CA LEU A 112 -12.74 -16.24 -38.48
C LEU A 112 -11.80 -15.15 -39.05
N ILE A 113 -12.16 -13.87 -38.99
CA ILE A 113 -11.34 -12.78 -39.58
C ILE A 113 -10.63 -11.94 -38.50
N ASP A 114 -11.21 -11.80 -37.29
CA ASP A 114 -10.58 -11.07 -36.16
C ASP A 114 -9.59 -11.94 -35.35
N VAL A 115 -9.62 -13.27 -35.54
CA VAL A 115 -8.76 -14.26 -34.86
C VAL A 115 -7.27 -13.96 -35.00
N LEU A 116 -6.86 -13.33 -36.10
CA LEU A 116 -5.46 -13.06 -36.40
C LEU A 116 -4.99 -11.68 -35.92
N THR A 117 -5.90 -10.79 -35.55
CA THR A 117 -5.58 -9.40 -35.19
C THR A 117 -5.78 -9.08 -33.72
N ASN A 118 -6.63 -9.83 -33.00
CA ASN A 118 -6.86 -9.58 -31.57
C ASN A 118 -7.08 -10.88 -30.78
N PRO A 119 -6.19 -11.28 -29.86
CA PRO A 119 -6.44 -12.42 -28.97
C PRO A 119 -7.71 -12.17 -28.15
N PHE A 120 -8.65 -13.11 -28.21
CA PHE A 120 -9.93 -13.02 -27.50
C PHE A 120 -9.72 -13.17 -26.00
N TYR A 121 -9.77 -12.06 -25.27
CA TYR A 121 -9.82 -12.03 -23.81
C TYR A 121 -11.25 -11.74 -23.33
N GLN A 122 -11.56 -12.12 -22.08
CA GLN A 122 -12.72 -11.60 -21.37
C GLN A 122 -12.64 -10.07 -21.26
N SER A 123 -13.76 -9.41 -20.95
CA SER A 123 -13.72 -7.97 -20.65
C SER A 123 -12.80 -7.71 -19.47
N GLN A 124 -11.88 -6.75 -19.62
CA GLN A 124 -11.03 -6.30 -18.54
C GLN A 124 -11.84 -5.38 -17.61
N ILE A 125 -11.61 -5.49 -16.30
CA ILE A 125 -12.18 -4.56 -15.32
C ILE A 125 -11.42 -3.23 -15.43
N HIS A 126 -12.16 -2.14 -15.64
CA HIS A 126 -11.59 -0.80 -15.84
C HIS A 126 -11.95 0.20 -14.73
N ASN A 127 -12.98 -0.08 -13.93
CA ASN A 127 -13.46 0.83 -12.89
C ASN A 127 -13.99 0.06 -11.67
N VAL A 128 -14.28 0.81 -10.61
CA VAL A 128 -14.73 0.25 -9.33
C VAL A 128 -16.12 -0.37 -9.45
N ASP A 129 -17.02 0.19 -10.26
CA ASP A 129 -18.36 -0.38 -10.46
C ASP A 129 -18.31 -1.77 -11.09
N GLU A 130 -17.47 -1.94 -12.12
CA GLU A 130 -17.21 -3.23 -12.75
C GLU A 130 -16.56 -4.22 -11.77
N MET A 131 -15.70 -3.74 -10.88
CA MET A 131 -15.15 -4.58 -9.81
C MET A 131 -16.25 -5.08 -8.88
N VAL A 132 -17.09 -4.20 -8.35
CA VAL A 132 -18.18 -4.59 -7.43
C VAL A 132 -19.10 -5.62 -8.10
N GLN A 133 -19.38 -5.46 -9.40
CA GLN A 133 -20.22 -6.37 -10.16
C GLN A 133 -19.51 -7.69 -10.56
N SER A 134 -18.18 -7.73 -10.53
CA SER A 134 -17.39 -8.90 -10.96
C SER A 134 -17.53 -10.13 -10.05
N GLY A 135 -17.99 -9.92 -8.81
CA GLY A 135 -18.04 -10.98 -7.78
C GLY A 135 -16.66 -11.42 -7.26
N LEU A 136 -15.59 -10.70 -7.63
CA LEU A 136 -14.28 -10.88 -7.02
C LEU A 136 -14.30 -10.38 -5.57
N ARG A 137 -13.47 -10.98 -4.72
CA ARG A 137 -13.23 -10.44 -3.37
C ARG A 137 -12.28 -9.24 -3.47
N TRP A 138 -12.42 -8.24 -2.59
CA TRP A 138 -11.53 -7.09 -2.55
C TRP A 138 -11.03 -6.79 -1.14
N GLY A 139 -9.89 -6.11 -1.05
CA GLY A 139 -9.29 -5.78 0.24
C GLY A 139 -7.99 -5.01 0.10
N GLY A 140 -7.35 -4.73 1.23
CA GLY A 140 -6.10 -3.98 1.27
C GLY A 140 -5.59 -3.80 2.71
N LEU A 141 -4.58 -2.94 2.86
CA LEU A 141 -4.06 -2.56 4.17
C LEU A 141 -5.08 -1.71 4.95
N GLU A 142 -5.02 -1.77 6.28
CA GLU A 142 -5.85 -0.96 7.19
C GLU A 142 -5.75 0.54 6.88
N GLU A 143 -4.53 1.01 6.58
CA GLU A 143 -4.23 2.40 6.21
C GLU A 143 -5.00 2.91 4.96
N VAL A 144 -5.49 2.01 4.10
CA VAL A 144 -6.31 2.37 2.92
C VAL A 144 -7.78 2.38 3.26
N PHE A 145 -8.18 1.55 4.22
CA PHE A 145 -9.57 1.40 4.62
C PHE A 145 -10.16 2.72 5.14
N ASP A 146 -9.35 3.54 5.82
CA ASP A 146 -9.73 4.85 6.34
C ASP A 146 -10.23 5.83 5.27
N LEU A 147 -9.81 5.65 4.01
CA LEU A 147 -10.30 6.45 2.87
C LEU A 147 -11.78 6.19 2.60
N TYR A 148 -12.23 4.96 2.80
CA TYR A 148 -13.62 4.56 2.58
C TYR A 148 -14.47 4.77 3.85
N GLU A 149 -13.87 4.70 5.04
CA GLU A 149 -14.58 4.95 6.30
C GLU A 149 -15.25 6.32 6.35
N ASN A 150 -14.58 7.34 5.80
CA ASN A 150 -15.03 8.72 5.84
C ASN A 150 -15.83 9.15 4.60
N SER A 151 -16.05 8.24 3.64
CA SER A 151 -16.75 8.56 2.40
C SER A 151 -18.27 8.41 2.52
N SER A 152 -19.00 9.36 1.93
CA SER A 152 -20.46 9.30 1.81
C SER A 152 -20.94 8.67 0.49
N GLU A 153 -20.02 8.25 -0.39
CA GLU A 153 -20.38 7.70 -1.69
C GLU A 153 -20.98 6.28 -1.56
N PRO A 154 -22.08 5.97 -2.25
CA PRO A 154 -22.72 4.65 -2.15
C PRO A 154 -21.80 3.49 -2.52
N VAL A 155 -20.92 3.69 -3.51
CA VAL A 155 -19.96 2.66 -3.96
C VAL A 155 -18.93 2.37 -2.88
N ASP A 156 -18.47 3.40 -2.16
CA ASP A 156 -17.48 3.24 -1.09
C ASP A 156 -18.05 2.50 0.12
N GLN A 157 -19.35 2.64 0.38
CA GLN A 157 -20.03 1.84 1.41
C GLN A 157 -20.06 0.35 1.04
N ILE A 158 -20.27 0.01 -0.23
CA ILE A 158 -20.20 -1.38 -0.69
C ILE A 158 -18.77 -1.92 -0.56
N ILE A 159 -17.77 -1.11 -0.92
CA ILE A 159 -16.36 -1.46 -0.74
C ILE A 159 -16.07 -1.74 0.74
N LYS A 160 -16.53 -0.85 1.63
CA LYS A 160 -16.36 -0.95 3.08
C LYS A 160 -16.94 -2.25 3.63
N GLU A 161 -18.16 -2.59 3.25
CA GLU A 161 -18.85 -3.81 3.73
C GLU A 161 -18.15 -5.10 3.27
N GLY A 162 -17.53 -5.09 2.09
CA GLY A 162 -16.83 -6.25 1.52
C GLY A 162 -15.32 -6.31 1.79
N TRP A 163 -14.76 -5.36 2.56
CA TRP A 163 -13.32 -5.20 2.69
C TRP A 163 -12.63 -6.34 3.45
N ILE A 164 -11.59 -6.90 2.85
CA ILE A 164 -10.72 -7.91 3.49
C ILE A 164 -9.40 -7.26 3.88
N PHE A 165 -9.07 -7.29 5.16
CA PHE A 165 -7.77 -6.81 5.64
C PHE A 165 -6.66 -7.75 5.22
N ILE A 166 -5.63 -7.17 4.60
CA ILE A 166 -4.44 -7.87 4.12
C ILE A 166 -3.29 -7.53 5.05
N GLU A 167 -2.67 -8.54 5.66
CA GLU A 167 -1.45 -8.36 6.46
C GLU A 167 -0.17 -8.52 5.62
N ASP A 168 -0.25 -9.27 4.51
CA ASP A 168 0.87 -9.59 3.64
C ASP A 168 0.52 -9.33 2.17
N MET A 169 1.06 -8.24 1.62
CA MET A 169 0.86 -7.83 0.23
C MET A 169 1.46 -8.83 -0.77
N GLU A 170 2.55 -9.53 -0.45
CA GLU A 170 3.13 -10.52 -1.36
C GLU A 170 2.13 -11.67 -1.56
N ARG A 171 1.50 -12.12 -0.47
CA ARG A 171 0.46 -13.14 -0.51
C ARG A 171 -0.79 -12.66 -1.24
N ALA A 172 -1.22 -11.42 -1.02
CA ALA A 172 -2.35 -10.84 -1.76
C ALA A 172 -2.10 -10.78 -3.27
N LEU A 173 -0.89 -10.39 -3.69
CA LEU A 173 -0.51 -10.41 -5.10
C LEU A 173 -0.49 -11.82 -5.69
N VAL A 174 -0.12 -12.83 -4.91
CA VAL A 174 -0.25 -14.25 -5.32
C VAL A 174 -1.73 -14.61 -5.51
N ASP A 175 -2.63 -14.18 -4.61
CA ASP A 175 -4.06 -14.41 -4.76
C ASP A 175 -4.65 -13.74 -6.02
N VAL A 176 -4.22 -12.51 -6.31
CA VAL A 176 -4.61 -11.79 -7.54
C VAL A 176 -4.11 -12.50 -8.80
N THR A 177 -2.84 -12.92 -8.80
CA THR A 177 -2.17 -13.43 -10.03
C THR A 177 -2.42 -14.91 -10.29
N VAL A 178 -2.40 -15.74 -9.25
CA VAL A 178 -2.50 -17.21 -9.35
C VAL A 178 -3.95 -17.65 -9.18
N HIS A 179 -4.59 -17.24 -8.08
CA HIS A 179 -5.95 -17.67 -7.75
C HIS A 179 -7.01 -16.88 -8.52
N ARG A 180 -6.69 -15.67 -8.98
CA ARG A 180 -7.56 -14.78 -9.78
C ARG A 180 -8.93 -14.54 -9.13
N ASN A 181 -8.98 -14.61 -7.80
CA ASN A 181 -10.20 -14.56 -6.99
C ASN A 181 -10.19 -13.38 -6.01
N PHE A 182 -9.24 -12.48 -6.18
CA PHE A 182 -8.96 -11.39 -5.28
C PHE A 182 -8.55 -10.15 -6.08
N PHE A 183 -8.95 -9.02 -5.55
CA PHE A 183 -8.71 -7.68 -6.05
C PHE A 183 -8.03 -6.91 -4.93
N ASP A 184 -6.82 -6.42 -5.20
CA ASP A 184 -6.03 -5.78 -4.18
C ASP A 184 -6.09 -4.26 -4.37
N ALA A 185 -6.55 -3.56 -3.33
CA ALA A 185 -6.32 -2.15 -3.13
C ALA A 185 -4.85 -1.97 -2.80
N LEU A 186 -4.01 -2.06 -3.81
CA LEU A 186 -2.62 -1.72 -3.64
C LEU A 186 -2.57 -0.26 -3.23
N GLN A 187 -1.95 0.02 -2.08
CA GLN A 187 -1.45 1.36 -1.82
C GLN A 187 -0.42 1.71 -2.88
N PRO A 188 -0.63 2.79 -3.62
CA PRO A 188 0.44 3.49 -4.27
C PRO A 188 0.79 4.63 -3.35
N PHE A 189 1.99 5.10 -3.61
CA PHE A 189 2.75 5.95 -2.76
C PHE A 189 2.20 7.38 -2.70
N ASN A 190 1.00 7.60 -2.16
CA ASN A 190 0.31 8.89 -2.19
C ASN A 190 1.22 10.06 -1.77
N SER A 191 2.00 9.82 -0.72
CA SER A 191 3.00 10.75 -0.20
C SER A 191 3.94 10.02 0.76
N VAL A 192 4.93 9.29 0.24
CA VAL A 192 5.92 8.66 1.14
C VAL A 192 6.79 9.75 1.75
N SER A 193 6.75 9.80 3.07
CA SER A 193 7.44 10.82 3.86
C SER A 193 8.12 10.16 5.04
N PHE A 194 9.18 10.81 5.54
CA PHE A 194 9.75 10.43 6.83
C PHE A 194 8.96 11.12 7.94
N ILE A 195 8.76 10.44 9.06
CA ILE A 195 8.23 11.07 10.28
C ILE A 195 9.39 11.41 11.21
N VAL A 196 9.47 12.67 11.60
CA VAL A 196 10.57 13.22 12.39
C VAL A 196 10.00 13.75 13.70
N THR A 197 10.70 13.48 14.80
CA THR A 197 10.48 14.20 16.05
C THR A 197 11.67 15.09 16.35
N TYR A 198 11.42 16.36 16.70
CA TYR A 198 12.49 17.20 17.21
C TYR A 198 12.94 16.67 18.58
N ALA A 199 14.24 16.49 18.72
CA ALA A 199 14.86 16.65 20.02
C ALA A 199 14.65 18.11 20.43
N ALA A 200 13.77 18.36 21.40
CA ALA A 200 13.80 19.63 22.10
C ALA A 200 15.20 19.73 22.75
N THR A 201 16.00 20.68 22.25
CA THR A 201 17.19 21.18 22.96
C THR A 201 16.81 21.73 24.32
#